data_AF-A0A496Q6Y2-F1
#
_entry.id   AF-A0A496Q6Y2-F1
#
_cell.length_a   1.000
_cell.length_b   1.000
_cell.length_c   1.000
_cell.angle_alpha   90.00
_cell.angle_beta   90.00
_cell.angle_gamma   90.00
#
_symmetry.space_group_name_H-M   'P 1'
#
loop_
_entity.id
_entity.type
_entity.pdbx_description
1 polymer ?
#
loop_
_entity_poly.entity_id
_entity_poly.type
_entity_poly.pdbx_seq_one_letter_code
_entity_poly.pdbx_strand_id
1 'polypeptide(L)'
;MSSKRRRKASQAVATGATAPSPVTPTPKRELTEEEKAFLGALGDLVSSAQELAYALAAVDAETLGDNPELKEVIEAARSVVRAVWRFHRLVKTRMVST
;
A
#
# COMPACT_ATOMS: atom_id res chain seq x y z
N MET A 1 -24.02 1.58 -54.97
CA MET A 1 -25.15 1.02 -54.20
C MET A 1 -24.96 -0.49 -54.07
N SER A 2 -24.81 -0.93 -52.82
CA SER A 2 -25.00 -2.26 -52.21
C SER A 2 -25.04 -3.57 -53.03
N SER A 3 -24.03 -4.41 -52.74
CA SER A 3 -24.12 -5.74 -52.08
C SER A 3 -24.97 -6.89 -52.65
N LYS A 4 -24.28 -8.01 -52.97
CA LYS A 4 -24.73 -9.40 -52.73
C LYS A 4 -23.54 -10.37 -52.90
N ARG A 5 -22.86 -10.90 -51.86
CA ARG A 5 -23.18 -11.93 -50.81
C ARG A 5 -23.06 -13.39 -51.30
N ARG A 6 -22.29 -14.19 -50.52
CA ARG A 6 -22.15 -15.68 -50.43
C ARG A 6 -21.23 -16.33 -51.49
N ARG A 7 -20.38 -17.33 -51.20
CA ARG A 7 -20.19 -18.23 -50.04
C ARG A 7 -18.87 -19.03 -50.20
N LYS A 8 -18.29 -19.51 -49.07
CA LYS A 8 -17.59 -20.82 -48.81
C LYS A 8 -16.75 -21.43 -49.96
N ALA A 9 -15.58 -22.02 -49.79
CA ALA A 9 -14.78 -22.46 -48.65
C ALA A 9 -13.45 -22.96 -49.25
N SER A 10 -12.33 -22.81 -48.57
CA SER A 10 -11.31 -23.87 -48.52
C SER A 10 -10.43 -23.64 -47.31
N GLN A 11 -10.65 -24.53 -46.36
CA GLN A 11 -9.92 -24.80 -45.15
C GLN A 11 -8.55 -25.36 -45.56
N ALA A 12 -7.46 -24.72 -45.13
CA ALA A 12 -6.16 -25.36 -45.05
C ALA A 12 -5.61 -25.10 -43.65
N VAL A 13 -5.47 -26.21 -42.94
CA VAL A 13 -5.11 -26.37 -41.54
C VAL A 13 -3.64 -25.99 -41.35
N ALA A 14 -3.38 -25.13 -40.36
CA ALA A 14 -2.12 -25.09 -39.65
C ALA A 14 -2.41 -24.72 -38.19
N THR A 15 -3.09 -25.64 -37.50
CA THR A 15 -3.19 -25.63 -36.04
C THR A 15 -1.82 -26.05 -35.50
N GLY A 16 -0.86 -25.13 -35.54
CA GLY A 16 0.34 -25.24 -34.72
C GLY A 16 -0.10 -25.06 -33.28
N ALA A 17 -0.18 -26.16 -32.53
CA ALA A 17 -0.35 -26.14 -31.09
C ALA A 17 0.86 -25.42 -30.48
N THR A 18 0.70 -24.12 -30.21
CA THR A 18 1.64 -23.39 -29.37
C THR A 18 1.49 -23.97 -27.96
N ALA A 19 2.43 -24.83 -27.58
CA ALA A 19 2.57 -25.31 -26.22
C ALA A 19 2.57 -24.10 -25.26
N PRO A 20 1.95 -24.21 -24.07
CA PRO A 20 2.08 -23.17 -23.07
C PRO A 20 3.56 -23.06 -22.69
N SER A 21 4.20 -21.95 -23.05
CA SER A 21 5.53 -21.62 -22.59
C SER A 21 5.57 -21.71 -21.05
N PRO A 22 6.60 -22.33 -20.45
CA PRO A 22 6.71 -22.38 -19.00
C PRO A 22 6.79 -20.94 -18.49
N VAL A 23 5.89 -20.61 -17.57
CA VAL A 23 5.90 -19.36 -16.82
C VAL A 23 7.19 -19.36 -16.00
N THR A 24 8.23 -18.72 -16.52
CA THR A 24 9.45 -18.48 -15.76
C THR A 24 9.07 -17.62 -14.56
N PRO A 25 9.39 -18.02 -13.32
CA PRO A 25 9.11 -17.18 -12.17
C PRO A 25 9.82 -15.83 -12.36
N THR A 26 9.05 -14.76 -12.35
CA THR A 26 9.58 -13.39 -12.38
C THR A 26 10.59 -13.26 -11.23
N PRO A 27 11.85 -12.89 -11.50
CA PRO A 27 12.83 -12.72 -10.45
C PRO A 27 12.33 -11.65 -9.48
N LYS A 28 12.31 -12.01 -8.20
CA LYS A 28 11.91 -11.11 -7.11
C LYS A 28 12.91 -9.94 -7.12
N ARG A 29 12.42 -8.73 -7.36
CA ARG A 29 13.26 -7.53 -7.35
C ARG A 29 13.94 -7.39 -5.99
N GLU A 30 15.26 -7.33 -5.99
CA GLU A 30 16.03 -6.98 -4.79
C GLU A 30 15.85 -5.49 -4.49
N LEU A 31 15.69 -5.17 -3.20
CA LEU A 31 15.56 -3.78 -2.74
C LEU A 31 16.91 -3.07 -2.85
N THR A 32 16.90 -1.85 -3.37
CA THR A 32 18.09 -0.99 -3.35
C THR A 32 18.41 -0.55 -1.92
N GLU A 33 19.64 -0.05 -1.68
CA GLU A 33 20.03 0.49 -0.38
C GLU A 33 19.13 1.66 0.07
N GLU A 34 18.73 2.52 -0.86
CA GLU A 34 17.79 3.62 -0.58
C GLU A 34 16.40 3.09 -0.17
N GLU A 35 15.91 2.04 -0.84
CA GLU A 35 14.63 1.43 -0.51
C GLU A 35 14.66 0.75 0.87
N LYS A 36 15.77 0.12 1.23
CA LYS A 36 15.98 -0.44 2.57
C LYS A 36 16.00 0.66 3.64
N ALA A 37 16.72 1.76 3.38
CA ALA A 37 16.79 2.89 4.31
C ALA A 37 15.41 3.56 4.50
N PHE A 38 14.66 3.75 3.41
CA PHE A 38 13.29 4.25 3.47
C PHE A 38 12.37 3.35 4.30
N LEU A 39 12.44 2.03 4.09
CA LEU A 39 11.65 1.06 4.86
C LEU A 39 12.04 1.02 6.33
N GLY A 40 13.34 1.16 6.64
CA GLY A 40 13.84 1.30 8.00
C GLY A 40 13.24 2.53 8.69
N ALA A 41 13.39 3.71 8.08
CA ALA A 41 12.86 4.96 8.61
C ALA A 41 11.32 4.92 8.76
N LEU A 42 10.61 4.27 7.83
CA LEU A 42 9.17 4.06 7.94
C LEU A 42 8.82 3.16 9.14
N GLY A 43 9.60 2.11 9.37
CA GLY A 43 9.45 1.23 10.53
C GLY A 43 9.64 1.97 11.85
N ASP A 44 10.69 2.78 11.95
CA ASP A 44 11.00 3.59 13.13
C ASP A 44 9.89 4.62 13.41
N LEU A 45 9.39 5.28 12.36
CA LEU A 45 8.29 6.24 12.45
C LEU A 45 7.01 5.58 12.96
N VAL A 46 6.66 4.41 12.44
CA VAL A 46 5.45 3.68 12.86
C VAL A 46 5.58 3.20 14.30
N SER A 47 6.76 2.69 14.68
CA SER A 47 7.03 2.23 16.06
C SER A 47 6.91 3.40 17.05
N SER A 48 7.55 4.53 16.74
CA SER A 48 7.45 5.75 17.55
C SER A 48 6.01 6.25 17.68
N ALA A 49 5.22 6.19 16.60
CA ALA A 49 3.81 6.56 16.63
C ALA A 49 2.95 5.61 17.47
N GLN A 50 3.28 4.30 17.49
CA GLN A 50 2.62 3.32 18.36
C GLN A 50 2.94 3.58 19.83
N GLU A 51 4.20 3.84 20.17
CA GLU A 51 4.62 4.21 21.53
C GLU A 51 3.88 5.46 22.01
N LEU A 52 3.80 6.50 21.17
CA LEU A 52 3.03 7.71 21.46
C LEU A 52 1.54 7.40 21.64
N ALA A 53 0.97 6.51 20.83
CA ALA A 53 -0.43 6.10 20.99
C ALA A 53 -0.68 5.43 22.35
N TYR A 54 0.23 4.56 22.80
CA TYR A 54 0.14 3.93 24.12
C TYR A 54 0.26 4.94 25.24
N ALA A 55 1.22 5.88 25.15
CA ALA A 55 1.36 6.96 26.12
C ALA A 55 0.08 7.80 26.21
N LEU A 56 -0.49 8.21 25.07
CA LEU A 56 -1.73 9.00 25.01
C LEU A 56 -2.97 8.23 25.49
N ALA A 57 -2.97 6.90 25.37
CA ALA A 57 -4.06 6.06 25.87
C ALA A 57 -4.01 5.88 27.40
N ALA A 58 -2.83 5.98 28.01
CA ALA A 58 -2.66 5.96 29.46
C ALA A 58 -3.07 7.28 30.12
N VAL A 59 -3.27 8.35 29.34
CA VAL A 59 -3.69 9.64 29.87
C VAL A 59 -5.20 9.63 30.13
N ASP A 60 -5.56 9.71 31.40
CA ASP A 60 -6.95 9.85 31.83
C ASP A 60 -7.43 11.30 31.66
N ALA A 61 -8.51 11.49 30.90
CA ALA A 61 -9.08 12.81 30.63
C ALA A 61 -9.58 13.51 31.91
N GLU A 62 -9.95 12.76 32.95
CA GLU A 62 -10.35 13.33 34.24
C GLU A 62 -9.13 13.92 34.98
N THR A 63 -7.95 13.30 34.85
CA THR A 63 -6.71 13.78 35.50
C THR A 63 -6.14 15.06 34.88
N LEU A 64 -6.55 15.40 33.65
CA LEU A 64 -6.16 16.66 33.01
C LEU A 64 -6.86 17.89 33.61
N GLY A 65 -7.95 17.68 34.34
CA GLY A 65 -8.81 18.76 34.82
C GLY A 65 -9.25 19.69 33.68
N ASP A 66 -9.33 20.98 34.00
CA ASP A 66 -9.78 22.02 33.06
C ASP A 66 -8.65 22.75 32.32
N ASN A 67 -7.43 22.19 32.26
CA ASN A 67 -6.36 22.82 31.50
C ASN A 67 -6.59 22.68 29.99
N PRO A 68 -6.97 23.75 29.26
CA PRO A 68 -7.32 23.64 27.84
C PRO A 68 -6.08 23.46 26.96
N GLU A 69 -4.95 24.06 27.33
CA GLU A 69 -3.70 23.97 26.56
C GLU A 69 -3.19 22.53 26.52
N LEU A 70 -3.25 21.83 27.66
CA LEU A 70 -2.83 20.43 27.72
C LEU A 70 -3.76 19.51 26.91
N LYS A 71 -5.06 19.80 26.89
CA LYS A 71 -6.04 19.09 26.02
C LYS A 71 -5.70 19.30 24.54
N GLU A 72 -5.36 20.52 24.13
CA GLU A 72 -4.95 20.81 22.75
C GLU A 72 -3.68 20.06 22.34
N VAL A 73 -2.68 19.99 23.21
CA VAL A 73 -1.43 19.24 22.96
C VAL A 73 -1.72 17.74 22.76
N ILE A 74 -2.58 17.16 23.59
CA ILE A 74 -2.97 15.74 23.47
C ILE A 74 -3.70 15.49 22.16
N GLU A 75 -4.64 16.35 21.79
CA GLU A 75 -5.38 16.22 20.53
C GLU A 75 -4.47 16.39 19.31
N ALA A 76 -3.51 17.32 19.36
CA ALA A 76 -2.48 17.47 18.34
C ALA A 76 -1.65 16.18 18.22
N ALA A 77 -1.21 15.60 19.33
CA ALA A 77 -0.45 14.35 19.35
C ALA A 77 -1.27 13.18 18.77
N ARG A 78 -2.56 13.05 19.14
CA ARG A 78 -3.48 12.06 18.55
C ARG A 78 -3.67 12.27 17.05
N SER A 79 -3.67 13.52 16.58
CA SER A 79 -3.72 13.85 15.16
C SER A 79 -2.48 13.35 14.42
N VAL A 80 -1.29 13.57 14.98
CA VAL A 80 -0.02 13.07 14.43
C VAL A 80 -0.03 11.55 14.30
N VAL A 81 -0.42 10.81 15.35
CA VAL A 81 -0.53 9.34 15.31
C VAL A 81 -1.45 8.88 14.18
N ARG A 82 -2.63 9.51 14.05
CA ARG A 82 -3.59 9.19 12.97
C ARG A 82 -3.00 9.48 11.58
N ALA A 83 -2.28 10.58 11.42
CA ALA A 83 -1.63 10.94 10.15
C ALA A 83 -0.56 9.93 9.77
N VAL A 84 0.30 9.52 10.70
CA VAL A 84 1.32 8.48 10.49
C VAL A 84 0.67 7.16 10.08
N TRP A 85 -0.41 6.76 10.75
CA TRP A 85 -1.11 5.51 10.43
C TRP A 85 -1.72 5.52 9.02
N ARG A 86 -2.30 6.66 8.62
CA ARG A 86 -2.81 6.86 7.24
C ARG A 86 -1.68 6.79 6.23
N PHE A 87 -0.55 7.46 6.50
CA PHE A 87 0.62 7.42 5.63
C PHE A 87 1.17 6.00 5.45
N HIS A 88 1.40 5.29 6.56
CA HIS A 88 1.86 3.90 6.54
C HIS A 88 0.92 2.99 5.73
N ARG A 89 -0.41 3.14 5.89
CA ARG A 89 -1.39 2.37 5.12
C ARG A 89 -1.31 2.65 3.61
N LEU A 90 -1.12 3.92 3.22
CA LEU A 90 -0.94 4.30 1.82
C LEU A 90 0.31 3.67 1.23
N VAL A 91 1.44 3.73 1.95
CA VAL A 91 2.71 3.10 1.51
C VAL A 91 2.53 1.60 1.31
N LYS A 92 1.98 0.87 2.29
CA LYS A 92 1.73 -0.57 2.14
C LYS A 92 0.84 -0.91 0.95
N THR A 93 -0.21 -0.12 0.72
CA THR A 93 -1.15 -0.36 -0.40
C THR A 93 -0.46 -0.18 -1.76
N ARG A 94 0.40 0.83 -1.89
CA ARG A 94 1.14 1.11 -3.12
C ARG A 94 2.28 0.11 -3.36
N MET A 95 2.94 -0.36 -2.32
CA MET A 95 4.00 -1.37 -2.44
C MET A 95 3.49 -2.76 -2.81
N VAL A 96 2.24 -3.11 -2.47
CA VAL A 96 1.62 -4.40 -2.84
C VAL A 96 1.05 -4.38 -4.27
N SER A 97 0.84 -3.19 -4.85
CA SER A 97 0.22 -3.02 -6.17
C SER A 97 1.23 -2.94 -7.33
N THR A 98 2.51 -3.19 -7.08
CA THR A 98 3.60 -3.17 -8.07
C THR A 98 4.26 -4.55 -8.11
#